data_AF-A0AAW4YAP1-F1
#
_entry.id   AF-A0AAW4YAP1-F1
#
_cell.length_a   1.000
_cell.length_b   1.000
_cell.length_c   1.000
_cell.angle_alpha   90.00
_cell.angle_beta   90.00
_cell.angle_gamma   90.00
#
_symmetry.space_group_name_H-M   'P 1'
#
loop_
_entity.id
_entity.type
_entity.pdbx_description
1 polymer ?
#
loop_
_entity_poly.entity_id
_entity_poly.type
_entity_poly.pdbx_seq_one_letter_code
_entity_poly.pdbx_strand_id
1 'polypeptide(L)' 'QNLEVVQVDTENKVILVKGNVPGPKKGLVEIRTSIKKGNK' A
#
# COMPACT_ATOMS: atom_id res chain seq x y z
N GLN A 1 -1.31 -11.12 0.02
CA GLN A 1 -1.73 -9.71 0.02
C GLN A 1 -0.93 -9.02 -1.05
N ASN A 2 -1.54 -8.77 -2.21
CA ASN A 2 -0.88 -8.16 -3.35
C ASN A 2 -1.60 -6.83 -3.63
N LEU A 3 -1.47 -5.89 -2.70
CA LEU A 3 -2.02 -4.56 -2.89
C LEU A 3 -1.12 -3.83 -3.90
N GLU A 4 -1.75 -3.25 -4.91
CA GLU A 4 -1.07 -2.52 -5.97
C GLU A 4 -0.93 -1.06 -5.55
N VAL A 5 0.27 -0.51 -5.64
CA VAL A 5 0.48 0.94 -5.44
C VAL A 5 0.10 1.64 -6.74
N VAL A 6 -0.97 2.44 -6.70
CA VAL A 6 -1.52 3.11 -7.89
C VAL A 6 -0.75 4.38 -8.17
N GLN A 7 -0.45 5.15 -7.13
CA GLN A 7 0.21 6.45 -7.27
C GLN A 7 0.98 6.78 -5.99
N VAL A 8 2.14 7.38 -6.17
CA VAL A 8 2.93 7.98 -5.09
C VAL A 8 2.90 9.48 -5.31
N ASP A 9 2.37 10.20 -4.32
CA ASP A 9 2.38 11.66 -4.31
C ASP A 9 3.46 12.13 -3.32
N THR A 10 4.54 12.66 -3.87
CA THR A 10 5.69 13.17 -3.11
C THR A 10 5.45 14.54 -2.49
N GLU A 11 4.49 15.31 -3.00
CA GLU A 11 4.17 16.65 -2.47
C GLU A 11 3.40 16.52 -1.16
N ASN A 12 2.38 15.66 -1.15
CA ASN A 12 1.55 15.41 0.03
C ASN A 12 2.09 14.28 0.92
N LYS A 13 3.18 13.61 0.51
CA LYS A 13 3.78 12.45 1.19
C LYS A 13 2.77 11.31 1.41
N VAL A 14 1.88 11.11 0.44
CA VAL A 14 0.85 10.07 0.48
C VAL A 14 1.07 9.02 -0.59
N ILE A 15 0.64 7.79 -0.29
CA ILE A 15 0.69 6.67 -1.23
C ILE A 15 -0.74 6.18 -1.42
N LEU A 16 -1.20 6.17 -2.67
CA LEU A 16 -2.49 5.58 -3.04
C LEU A 16 -2.29 4.09 -3.29
N VAL A 17 -3.01 3.28 -2.52
CA VAL A 17 -2.97 1.82 -2.59
C VAL A 17 -4.32 1.30 -3.05
N LYS A 18 -4.33 0.40 -4.03
CA LYS A 18 -5.53 -0.26 -4.55
C LYS A 18 -5.97 -1.37 -3.60
N GLY A 19 -7.18 -1.24 -3.07
CA GLY A 19 -7.81 -2.23 -2.21
C GLY A 19 -7.87 -1.82 -0.75
N ASN A 20 -8.17 -2.78 0.12
CA ASN A 20 -8.42 -2.54 1.54
C ASN A 20 -7.12 -2.69 2.35
N VAL A 21 -6.73 -1.62 3.04
CA VAL A 21 -5.65 -1.67 4.05
C VAL A 21 -6.28 -2.12 5.38
N PRO A 22 -5.77 -3.19 6.01
CA PRO A 22 -6.30 -3.67 7.28
C PRO A 22 -5.97 -2.67 8.40
N GLY A 23 -6.95 -2.44 9.27
CA GLY A 23 -6.81 -1.56 10.42
C GLY A 23 -7.79 -0.37 10.39
N PRO A 24 -7.93 0.34 11.51
CA PRO A 24 -8.79 1.51 11.60
C PRO A 24 -8.22 2.70 10.80
N LYS A 25 -9.09 3.65 10.46
CA LYS A 25 -8.65 4.92 9.83
C LYS A 25 -7.64 5.62 10.74
N LYS A 26 -6.54 6.13 10.17
CA LYS A 26 -5.39 6.75 10.89
C LYS A 26 -4.62 5.79 11.83
N GLY A 27 -4.77 4.47 11.65
CA GLY A 27 -3.92 3.49 12.32
C GLY A 27 -2.47 3.53 11.80
N LEU A 28 -1.52 3.11 12.62
CA LEU A 28 -0.14 2.91 12.21
C LEU A 28 -0.05 1.65 11.34
N VAL A 29 0.51 1.79 10.14
CA VAL A 29 0.66 0.70 9.18
C VAL A 29 2.11 0.61 8.74
N GLU A 30 2.60 -0.61 8.57
CA GLU A 30 3.95 -0.87 8.08
C GLU A 30 3.90 -1.31 6.62
N ILE A 31 4.56 -0.55 5.74
CA ILE A 31 4.63 -0.87 4.32
C ILE A 31 5.87 -1.74 4.09
N ARG A 32 5.65 -3.01 3.74
CA ARG A 32 6.72 -3.95 3.37
C ARG A 32 6.54 -4.40 1.92
N THR A 33 7.65 -4.64 1.22
CA THR A 33 7.62 -5.24 -0.11
C THR A 33 7.04 -6.66 -0.05
N SER A 34 6.13 -7.00 -0.97
CA SER A 34 5.52 -8.34 -1.00
C SER A 34 6.60 -9.41 -1.21
N ILE A 35 6.60 -10.41 -0.33
CA ILE A 35 7.47 -11.60 -0.42
C ILE A 35 7.06 -12.55 -1.56
N LYS A 36 5.80 -12.44 -2.02
CA LYS A 36 5.28 -13.19 -3.16
C LYS A 36 5.08 -12.19 -4.30
N LYS A 37 6.08 -12.07 -5.18
CA LYS A 37 5.88 -11.42 -6.47
C LYS A 37 4.86 -12.27 -7.23
N GLY A 38 3.71 -11.69 -7.59
CA GLY A 38 2.76 -12.37 -8.47
C GLY A 38 3.50 -12.80 -9.72
N ASN A 39 3.57 -14.11 -9.99
CA ASN A 39 4.07 -14.59 -11.26
C ASN A 39 3.04 -14.21 -12.33
N LYS A 40 3.51 -13.43 -13.31
CA LYS A 40 2.80 -12.91 -14.49
C LYS A 40 1.83 -11.76 -14.26
#